data_AF-A0A9E5Q0R2-F1
#
_entry.id   AF-A0A9E5Q0R2-F1
#
_cell.length_a   1.000
_cell.length_b   1.000
_cell.length_c   1.000
_cell.angle_alpha   90.00
_cell.angle_beta   90.00
_cell.angle_gamma   90.00
#
_symmetry.space_group_name_H-M   'P 1'
#
loop_
_entity.id
_entity.type
_entity.pdbx_description
1 polymer ?
#
loop_
_entity_poly.entity_id
_entity_poly.type
_entity_poly.pdbx_seq_one_letter_code
_entity_poly.pdbx_strand_id
1 'polypeptide(L)'
;MITRIAVGPMPRTACGLFAYFFLILGSASACSEPHGTPLQLEHLMHGDTPAEFEALASYYRTKAADARALAQDHRAMANRAGEQADALPNVKEHCYRIAELNEELAPRYESLAKEADAAALLARASQD
;
A
#
# COMPACT_ATOMS: atom_id res chain seq x y z
N MET A 1 3.72 -36.52 45.05
CA MET A 1 3.87 -35.14 45.57
C MET A 1 2.83 -34.28 44.90
N ILE A 2 1.76 -33.90 45.63
CA ILE A 2 0.59 -33.21 45.10
C ILE A 2 0.64 -31.77 45.63
N THR A 3 0.90 -30.81 44.75
CA THR A 3 0.97 -29.38 45.10
C THR A 3 -0.44 -28.80 45.05
N ARG A 4 -0.99 -28.43 46.21
CA ARG A 4 -2.28 -27.74 46.33
C ARG A 4 -2.15 -26.28 45.91
N ILE A 5 -2.98 -25.84 44.97
CA ILE A 5 -3.15 -24.43 44.59
C ILE A 5 -4.17 -23.80 45.55
N ALA A 6 -3.75 -22.78 46.28
CA ALA A 6 -4.62 -21.98 47.15
C ALA A 6 -5.30 -20.87 46.33
N VAL A 7 -6.63 -20.90 46.26
CA VAL A 7 -7.46 -19.84 45.67
C VAL A 7 -7.86 -18.89 46.80
N GLY A 8 -7.36 -17.65 46.76
CA GLY A 8 -7.76 -16.59 47.70
C GLY A 8 -9.10 -15.94 47.30
N PRO A 9 -9.83 -15.32 48.24
CA PRO A 9 -11.12 -14.70 47.98
C PRO A 9 -10.99 -13.31 47.33
N MET A 10 -11.86 -13.02 46.35
CA MET A 10 -12.00 -11.70 45.74
C MET A 10 -12.88 -10.78 46.61
N PRO A 11 -12.46 -9.52 46.87
CA PRO A 11 -13.36 -8.52 47.45
C PRO A 11 -14.35 -8.00 46.40
N ARG A 12 -15.63 -7.99 46.80
CA ARG A 12 -16.76 -7.38 46.09
C ARG A 12 -16.91 -5.93 46.54
N THR A 13 -16.66 -4.98 45.64
CA THR A 13 -17.07 -3.56 45.75
C THR A 13 -17.49 -3.12 44.36
N ALA A 14 -18.78 -3.16 44.02
CA ALA A 14 -19.78 -2.12 44.29
C ALA A 14 -19.61 -0.87 43.40
N CYS A 15 -20.46 -0.83 42.37
CA CYS A 15 -21.26 0.32 41.94
C CYS A 15 -20.57 1.69 41.90
N GLY A 16 -20.12 2.08 40.71
CA GLY A 16 -19.79 3.46 40.37
C GLY A 16 -20.23 3.74 38.94
N LEU A 17 -21.45 4.27 38.80
CA LEU A 17 -21.96 4.89 37.58
C LEU A 17 -21.04 6.05 37.19
N PHE A 18 -20.22 5.87 36.16
CA PHE A 18 -19.63 6.97 35.40
C PHE A 18 -20.08 6.80 33.94
N ALA A 19 -21.27 7.34 33.68
CA ALA A 19 -21.67 7.71 32.35
C ALA A 19 -20.81 8.89 31.88
N TYR A 20 -20.70 9.01 30.57
CA TYR A 20 -20.22 10.15 29.79
C TYR A 20 -18.74 10.19 29.37
N PHE A 21 -18.60 10.07 28.04
CA PHE A 21 -17.83 10.99 27.20
C PHE A 21 -16.40 10.60 26.80
N PHE A 22 -16.28 9.53 26.01
CA PHE A 22 -15.30 9.41 24.91
C PHE A 22 -15.99 8.51 23.86
N LEU A 23 -16.68 9.02 22.84
CA LEU A 23 -16.08 9.59 21.63
C LEU A 23 -14.70 9.00 21.30
N ILE A 24 -14.56 7.68 21.39
CA ILE A 24 -13.61 6.96 20.54
C ILE A 24 -14.25 6.90 19.17
N LEU A 25 -14.07 8.01 18.46
CA LEU A 25 -14.04 8.08 17.01
C LEU A 25 -12.93 7.11 16.58
N GLY A 26 -13.27 5.82 16.55
CA GLY A 26 -12.42 4.77 16.04
C GLY A 26 -12.29 5.00 14.56
N SER A 27 -11.25 5.75 14.18
CA SER A 27 -10.75 5.87 12.82
C SER A 27 -10.42 4.46 12.32
N ALA A 28 -11.43 3.78 11.79
CA ALA A 28 -11.20 2.77 10.79
C ALA A 28 -10.62 3.51 9.58
N SER A 29 -9.29 3.72 9.58
CA SER A 29 -8.52 3.80 8.35
C SER A 29 -8.64 2.44 7.68
N ALA A 30 -9.81 2.19 7.08
CA ALA A 30 -9.87 1.37 5.91
C ALA A 30 -9.11 2.17 4.84
N CYS A 31 -7.79 1.97 4.79
CA CYS A 31 -7.06 2.14 3.54
C CYS A 31 -7.64 1.10 2.58
N SER A 32 -8.84 1.34 2.05
CA SER A 32 -9.28 0.71 0.82
C SER A 32 -8.32 1.25 -0.22
N GLU A 33 -7.23 0.51 -0.46
CA GLU A 33 -6.35 0.77 -1.58
C GLU A 33 -7.26 0.83 -2.82
N PRO A 34 -7.35 1.99 -3.50
CA PRO A 34 -8.08 2.08 -4.74
C PRO A 34 -7.18 1.44 -5.80
N HIS A 35 -7.06 0.12 -5.75
CA HIS A 35 -6.62 -0.66 -6.89
C HIS A 35 -7.76 -0.61 -7.89
N GLY A 36 -7.80 0.49 -8.65
CA GLY A 36 -8.78 0.67 -9.70
C GLY A 36 -8.83 -0.58 -10.56
N THR A 37 -10.02 -1.14 -10.73
CA THR A 37 -10.20 -2.31 -11.61
C THR A 37 -9.69 -1.95 -13.01
N PRO A 38 -9.26 -2.91 -13.84
CA PRO A 38 -8.81 -2.63 -15.22
C PRO A 38 -9.81 -1.76 -16.01
N LEU A 39 -11.10 -1.94 -15.75
CA LEU A 39 -12.18 -1.17 -16.36
C LEU A 39 -12.23 0.29 -15.87
N GLN A 40 -11.87 0.55 -14.61
CA GLN A 40 -11.73 1.93 -14.09
C GLN A 40 -10.51 2.64 -14.68
N LEU A 41 -9.40 1.92 -14.91
CA LEU A 41 -8.23 2.51 -15.55
C LEU A 41 -8.53 2.93 -16.98
N GLU A 42 -9.22 2.06 -17.75
CA GLU A 42 -9.65 2.39 -19.11
C GLU A 42 -10.52 3.65 -19.14
N HIS A 43 -11.44 3.78 -18.19
CA HIS A 43 -12.25 5.00 -18.06
C HIS A 43 -11.39 6.24 -17.76
N LEU A 44 -10.42 6.15 -16.83
CA LEU A 44 -9.52 7.27 -16.49
C LEU A 44 -8.59 7.67 -17.65
N MET A 45 -8.22 6.73 -18.53
CA MET A 45 -7.40 7.03 -19.71
C MET A 45 -8.17 7.78 -20.81
N HIS A 46 -9.50 7.73 -20.78
CA HIS A 46 -10.38 8.45 -21.69
C HIS A 46 -11.08 9.64 -21.03
N GLY A 47 -10.75 9.94 -19.77
CA GLY A 47 -11.29 11.09 -19.06
C GLY A 47 -10.77 12.40 -19.66
N ASP A 48 -11.67 13.38 -19.77
CA ASP A 48 -11.37 14.71 -20.30
C ASP A 48 -11.49 15.80 -19.21
N THR A 49 -11.76 15.40 -17.97
CA THR A 49 -11.94 16.34 -16.85
C THR A 49 -10.66 16.44 -16.01
N PRO A 50 -10.43 17.60 -15.37
CA PRO A 50 -9.32 17.75 -14.42
C PRO A 50 -9.29 16.66 -13.33
N ALA A 51 -10.46 16.33 -12.79
CA ALA A 51 -10.59 15.35 -11.71
C ALA A 51 -10.17 13.94 -12.15
N GLU A 52 -10.47 13.55 -13.39
CA GLU A 52 -10.03 12.27 -13.95
C GLU A 52 -8.51 12.23 -14.17
N PHE A 53 -7.93 13.32 -14.69
CA PHE A 53 -6.47 13.43 -14.82
C PHE A 53 -5.75 13.40 -13.47
N GLU A 54 -6.31 14.02 -12.43
CA GLU A 54 -5.77 13.95 -11.06
C GLU A 54 -5.83 12.53 -10.49
N ALA A 55 -6.95 11.83 -10.72
CA ALA A 55 -7.10 10.42 -10.33
C ALA A 55 -6.09 9.54 -11.07
N LEU A 56 -5.85 9.80 -12.36
CA LEU A 56 -4.85 9.10 -13.16
C LEU A 56 -3.42 9.37 -12.66
N ALA A 57 -3.10 10.62 -12.32
CA ALA A 57 -1.82 10.97 -11.72
C ALA A 57 -1.61 10.25 -10.39
N SER A 58 -2.63 10.20 -9.53
CA SER A 58 -2.56 9.47 -8.26
C SER A 58 -2.35 7.97 -8.49
N TYR A 59 -3.06 7.36 -9.45
CA TYR A 59 -2.89 5.95 -9.80
C TYR A 59 -1.45 5.65 -10.19
N TYR A 60 -0.85 6.45 -11.06
CA TYR A 60 0.52 6.24 -11.49
C TYR A 60 1.55 6.47 -10.38
N ARG A 61 1.32 7.40 -9.45
CA ARG A 61 2.19 7.54 -8.26
C ARG A 61 2.14 6.31 -7.38
N THR A 62 0.96 5.73 -7.17
CA THR A 62 0.82 4.45 -6.44
C THR A 62 1.59 3.34 -7.17
N LYS A 63 1.45 3.21 -8.50
CA LYS A 63 2.22 2.23 -9.28
C LYS A 63 3.73 2.43 -9.19
N ALA A 64 4.22 3.67 -9.15
CA ALA A 64 5.62 3.95 -8.92
C ALA A 64 6.09 3.49 -7.54
N ALA A 65 5.26 3.68 -6.50
CA ALA A 65 5.55 3.21 -5.15
C ALA A 65 5.55 1.66 -5.08
N ASP A 66 4.54 1.01 -5.67
CA ASP A 66 4.43 -0.45 -5.74
C ASP A 66 5.66 -1.06 -6.42
N ALA A 67 6.08 -0.50 -7.57
CA ALA A 67 7.26 -0.98 -8.29
C ALA A 67 8.53 -0.87 -7.42
N ARG A 68 8.72 0.22 -6.68
CA ARG A 68 9.86 0.36 -5.76
C ARG A 68 9.83 -0.67 -4.64
N ALA A 69 8.67 -0.87 -4.03
CA ALA A 69 8.49 -1.87 -2.98
C ALA A 69 8.82 -3.27 -3.51
N LEU A 70 8.29 -3.61 -4.69
CA LEU A 70 8.53 -4.91 -5.33
C LEU A 70 10.01 -5.11 -5.67
N ALA A 71 10.71 -4.08 -6.12
CA ALA A 71 12.15 -4.15 -6.35
C ALA A 71 12.93 -4.43 -5.05
N GLN A 72 12.59 -3.76 -3.95
CA GLN A 72 13.20 -3.97 -2.64
C GLN A 72 12.96 -5.40 -2.14
N ASP A 73 11.73 -5.88 -2.24
CA ASP A 73 11.35 -7.23 -1.83
C ASP A 73 12.13 -8.29 -2.62
N HIS A 74 12.24 -8.14 -3.95
CA HIS A 74 13.00 -9.07 -4.77
C HIS A 74 14.51 -9.01 -4.51
N ARG A 75 15.09 -7.85 -4.20
CA ARG A 75 16.50 -7.77 -3.72
C ARG A 75 16.68 -8.54 -2.41
N ALA A 76 15.75 -8.40 -1.47
CA ALA A 76 15.80 -9.12 -0.20
C ALA A 76 15.62 -10.64 -0.40
N MET A 77 14.83 -11.07 -1.39
CA MET A 77 14.72 -12.47 -1.78
C MET A 77 16.00 -13.00 -2.41
N ALA A 78 16.62 -12.25 -3.33
CA ALA A 78 17.87 -12.63 -3.98
C ALA A 78 19.00 -12.86 -2.95
N ASN A 79 19.08 -12.00 -1.93
CA ASN A 79 20.06 -12.12 -0.86
C ASN A 79 19.82 -13.40 -0.03
N ARG A 80 18.57 -13.66 0.38
CA ARG A 80 18.21 -14.86 1.16
C ARG A 80 18.39 -16.15 0.37
N ALA A 81 18.11 -16.14 -0.93
CA ALA A 81 18.32 -17.30 -1.80
C ALA A 81 19.81 -17.70 -1.89
N GLY A 82 20.74 -16.75 -1.76
CA GLY A 82 22.17 -17.03 -1.72
C GLY A 82 22.66 -17.68 -0.42
N GLU A 83 21.87 -17.61 0.66
CA GLU A 83 22.21 -18.14 1.99
C GLU A 83 21.68 -19.56 2.21
N GLN A 84 20.72 -20.01 1.39
CA GLN A 84 20.07 -21.32 1.53
C GLN A 84 20.79 -22.38 0.71
N ALA A 85 21.25 -23.45 1.37
CA ALA A 85 21.97 -24.56 0.73
C ALA A 85 21.12 -25.32 -0.32
N ASP A 86 19.79 -25.30 -0.17
CA ASP A 86 18.84 -26.01 -1.04
C ASP A 86 18.11 -25.08 -2.03
N ALA A 87 18.56 -23.83 -2.19
CA ALA A 87 17.94 -22.92 -3.14
C ALA A 87 18.04 -23.45 -4.58
N LEU A 88 16.94 -23.32 -5.33
CA LEU A 88 16.95 -23.67 -6.75
C LEU A 88 18.04 -22.86 -7.48
N PRO A 89 18.75 -23.49 -8.42
CA PRO A 89 19.74 -22.78 -9.21
C PRO A 89 19.07 -21.60 -9.93
N ASN A 90 19.78 -20.48 -10.02
CA ASN A 90 19.36 -19.25 -10.70
C ASN A 90 18.24 -18.43 -10.03
N VAL A 91 17.72 -18.79 -8.85
CA VAL A 91 16.71 -17.96 -8.16
C VAL A 91 17.25 -16.57 -7.82
N LYS A 92 18.52 -16.49 -7.41
CA LYS A 92 19.19 -15.21 -7.13
C LYS A 92 19.18 -14.29 -8.37
N GLU A 93 19.62 -14.81 -9.51
CA GLU A 93 19.62 -14.10 -10.79
C GLU A 93 18.21 -13.67 -11.21
N HIS A 94 17.25 -14.60 -11.11
CA HIS A 94 15.84 -14.34 -11.41
C HIS A 94 15.28 -13.20 -10.56
N CYS A 95 15.52 -13.22 -9.24
CA CYS A 95 15.08 -12.16 -8.35
C CYS A 95 15.74 -10.81 -8.64
N TYR A 96 17.05 -10.77 -8.93
CA TYR A 96 17.69 -9.50 -9.33
C TYR A 96 17.10 -8.97 -10.63
N ARG A 97 16.82 -9.83 -11.61
CA ARG A 97 16.22 -9.39 -12.86
C ARG A 97 14.84 -8.76 -12.65
N ILE A 98 14.01 -9.32 -11.77
CA ILE A 98 12.72 -8.72 -11.43
C ILE A 98 12.91 -7.37 -10.72
N ALA A 99 13.88 -7.27 -9.82
CA ALA A 99 14.16 -6.02 -9.12
C ALA A 99 14.58 -4.90 -10.10
N GLU A 100 15.49 -5.20 -11.03
CA GLU A 100 15.91 -4.26 -12.08
C GLU A 100 14.72 -3.78 -12.93
N LEU A 101 13.87 -4.71 -13.40
CA LEU A 101 12.70 -4.36 -14.20
C LEU A 101 11.77 -3.40 -13.45
N ASN A 102 11.58 -3.61 -12.15
CA ASN A 102 10.74 -2.74 -11.34
C ASN A 102 11.39 -1.38 -11.04
N GLU A 103 12.72 -1.33 -10.90
CA GLU A 103 13.47 -0.08 -10.80
C GLU A 103 13.39 0.75 -12.08
N GLU A 104 13.34 0.11 -13.24
CA GLU A 104 13.10 0.76 -14.53
C GLU A 104 11.63 1.22 -14.69
N LEU A 105 10.67 0.49 -14.12
CA LEU A 105 9.24 0.83 -14.20
C LEU A 105 8.86 2.01 -13.31
N ALA A 106 9.41 2.10 -12.10
CA ALA A 106 9.10 3.19 -11.17
C ALA A 106 9.22 4.60 -11.79
N PRO A 107 10.35 5.01 -12.42
CA PRO A 107 10.46 6.33 -13.03
C PRO A 107 9.56 6.51 -14.27
N ARG A 108 9.20 5.43 -14.97
CA ARG A 108 8.23 5.50 -16.08
C ARG A 108 6.84 5.85 -15.55
N TYR A 109 6.41 5.21 -14.46
CA TYR A 109 5.15 5.57 -13.81
C TYR A 109 5.17 7.01 -13.28
N GLU A 110 6.29 7.49 -12.75
CA GLU A 110 6.40 8.90 -12.35
C GLU A 110 6.32 9.89 -13.52
N SER A 111 6.84 9.53 -14.69
CA SER A 111 6.66 10.33 -15.91
C SER A 111 5.17 10.42 -16.26
N LEU A 112 4.48 9.29 -16.30
CA LEU A 112 3.04 9.23 -16.59
C LEU A 112 2.20 10.02 -15.58
N ALA A 113 2.58 9.98 -14.30
CA ALA A 113 1.92 10.80 -13.27
C ALA A 113 2.07 12.30 -13.56
N LYS A 114 3.26 12.75 -13.96
CA LYS A 114 3.52 14.16 -14.32
C LYS A 114 2.77 14.60 -15.57
N GLU A 115 2.68 13.71 -16.57
CA GLU A 115 1.91 13.95 -17.79
C GLU A 115 0.42 14.12 -17.46
N ALA A 116 -0.12 13.29 -16.58
CA ALA A 116 -1.49 13.40 -16.10
C ALA A 116 -1.71 14.70 -15.28
N ASP A 117 -0.79 15.09 -14.39
CA ASP A 117 -0.87 16.37 -13.68
C ASP A 117 -0.89 17.56 -14.65
N ALA A 118 -0.05 17.52 -15.70
CA ALA A 118 -0.01 18.57 -16.72
C ALA A 118 -1.33 18.65 -17.50
N ALA A 119 -1.91 17.50 -17.85
CA ALA A 119 -3.23 17.43 -18.49
C ALA A 119 -4.33 18.01 -17.59
N ALA A 120 -4.30 17.72 -16.28
CA ALA A 120 -5.24 18.29 -15.32
C ALA A 120 -5.18 19.83 -15.30
N LEU A 121 -3.96 20.40 -15.32
CA LEU A 121 -3.77 21.85 -15.35
C LEU A 121 -4.31 22.48 -16.64
N LEU A 122 -4.05 21.86 -17.79
CA LEU A 122 -4.57 22.34 -19.08
C LEU A 122 -6.09 22.27 -19.14
N ALA A 123 -6.68 21.18 -18.65
CA ALA A 123 -8.13 21.01 -18.61
C ALA A 123 -8.79 22.08 -17.72
N ARG A 124 -8.21 22.40 -16.54
CA ARG A 124 -8.71 23.48 -15.68
C ARG A 124 -8.64 24.85 -16.37
N ALA A 125 -7.52 25.14 -17.01
CA ALA A 125 -7.34 26.41 -17.73
C ALA A 125 -8.29 26.59 -18.92
N SER A 126 -8.85 25.50 -19.45
CA SER A 126 -9.87 25.56 -20.52
C SER A 126 -11.30 25.77 -20.02
N GLN A 127 -11.53 25.68 -18.70
CA GLN A 127 -12.85 25.85 -18.07
C GLN A 127 -13.07 27.28 -17.56
N ASP A 128 -12.02 28.09 -17.50
CA ASP A 128 -12.03 29.51 -17.10
C ASP A 128 -12.23 30.43 -18.32
#